data_AF-A0A9X2LYW2-F1
#
_entry.id   AF-A0A9X2LYW2-F1
#
_cell.length_a   1.000
_cell.length_b   1.000
_cell.length_c   1.000
_cell.angle_alpha   90.00
_cell.angle_beta   90.00
_cell.angle_gamma   90.00
#
_symmetry.space_group_name_H-M   'P 1'
#
loop_
_entity.id
_entity.type
_entity.pdbx_description
1 polymer ?
#
loop_
_entity_poly.entity_id
_entity_poly.type
_entity_poly.pdbx_seq_one_letter_code
_entity_poly.pdbx_strand_id
1 'polypeptide(L)'
;MSKADTNTAHQMLADEQAVDDNLVQRLMDGSPHYVCRHCDTPVAPAGPDWRHRLTKVFEGAPSTAGPHLNDNARHYLDMDVVLRQGFCPGCFTALFTETVPARNGETP
;
A
#
# COMPACT_ATOMS: atom_id res chain seq x y z
N MET A 1 29.04 26.69 -6.90
CA MET A 1 28.23 25.60 -6.30
C MET A 1 26.93 26.25 -5.84
N SER A 2 25.86 26.06 -6.61
CA SER A 2 24.70 26.96 -6.65
C SER A 2 23.78 26.77 -5.44
N LYS A 3 23.37 27.88 -4.80
CA LYS A 3 22.36 27.91 -3.73
C LYS A 3 20.95 27.49 -4.21
N ALA A 4 20.74 27.36 -5.52
CA ALA A 4 19.47 26.96 -6.13
C ALA A 4 19.11 25.49 -5.85
N ASP A 5 20.10 24.59 -5.91
CA ASP A 5 19.87 23.14 -5.76
C ASP A 5 19.42 22.76 -4.33
N THR A 6 19.91 23.51 -3.33
CA THR A 6 19.57 23.30 -1.92
C THR A 6 18.16 23.78 -1.56
N ASN A 7 17.65 24.79 -2.28
CA ASN A 7 16.35 25.39 -2.00
C ASN A 7 15.21 24.53 -2.56
N THR A 8 15.40 23.95 -3.76
CA THR A 8 14.44 23.00 -4.36
C THR A 8 14.33 21.73 -3.51
N ALA A 9 15.44 21.19 -3.01
CA ALA A 9 15.42 20.01 -2.14
C ALA A 9 14.70 20.27 -0.79
N HIS A 10 14.87 21.45 -0.18
CA HIS A 10 14.14 21.84 1.02
C HIS A 10 12.63 22.04 0.75
N GLN A 11 12.27 22.60 -0.40
CA GLN A 11 10.88 22.75 -0.82
C GLN A 11 10.21 21.39 -1.09
N MET A 12 10.92 20.45 -1.70
CA MET A 12 10.45 19.08 -1.95
C MET A 12 10.24 18.27 -0.66
N LEU A 13 11.04 18.53 0.39
CA LEU A 13 10.83 17.95 1.72
C LEU A 13 9.63 18.56 2.47
N ALA A 14 9.18 19.77 2.11
CA ALA A 14 7.99 20.39 2.68
C ALA A 14 6.67 19.85 2.09
N ASP A 15 6.71 19.29 0.87
CA ASP A 15 5.57 18.71 0.17
C ASP A 15 5.43 17.19 0.37
N GLU A 16 6.29 16.59 1.20
CA GLU A 16 6.25 15.17 1.55
C GLU A 16 5.64 14.97 2.95
N GLN A 17 4.54 14.23 3.02
CA GLN A 17 3.97 13.77 4.28
C GLN A 17 4.14 12.26 4.42
N ALA A 18 4.86 11.81 5.45
CA ALA A 18 4.95 10.39 5.76
C ALA A 18 3.58 9.82 6.15
N VAL A 19 3.24 8.67 5.56
CA VAL A 19 2.01 7.93 5.88
C VAL A 19 2.35 6.76 6.77
N ASP A 20 3.34 5.96 6.34
CA ASP A 20 3.94 4.86 7.10
C ASP A 20 5.39 4.60 6.63
N ASP A 21 5.96 3.45 6.99
CA ASP A 21 7.34 3.09 6.65
C ASP A 21 7.58 2.88 5.16
N ASN A 22 6.54 2.54 4.38
CA ASN A 22 6.63 2.17 2.97
C ASN A 22 5.99 3.20 2.04
N LEU A 23 5.20 4.13 2.58
CA LEU A 23 4.40 5.07 1.83
C LEU A 23 4.57 6.51 2.31
N VAL A 24 4.70 7.43 1.36
CA VAL A 24 4.63 8.88 1.58
C VAL A 24 3.56 9.47 0.66
N GLN A 25 3.03 10.63 1.04
CA GLN A 25 2.16 11.44 0.20
C GLN A 25 2.93 12.64 -0.33
N ARG A 26 2.88 12.87 -1.64
CA ARG A 26 3.53 14.01 -2.31
C ARG A 26 2.55 14.72 -3.23
N LEU A 27 2.74 16.02 -3.43
CA LEU A 27 2.04 16.75 -4.49
C LEU A 27 2.66 16.40 -5.86
N MET A 28 1.84 15.90 -6.77
CA MET A 28 2.18 15.68 -8.17
C MET A 28 1.14 16.42 -9.02
N ASP A 29 1.59 17.35 -9.86
CA ASP A 29 0.71 18.20 -10.68
C ASP A 29 -0.41 18.88 -9.88
N GLY A 30 -0.09 19.33 -8.67
CA GLY A 30 -1.02 20.01 -7.75
C GLY A 30 -2.02 19.09 -7.04
N SER A 31 -1.93 17.76 -7.22
CA SER A 31 -2.79 16.79 -6.57
C SER A 31 -1.99 15.81 -5.71
N PRO A 32 -2.45 15.48 -4.49
CA PRO A 32 -1.75 14.55 -3.63
C PRO A 32 -1.77 13.13 -4.21
N HIS A 33 -0.62 12.48 -4.19
CA HIS A 33 -0.41 11.10 -4.61
C HIS A 33 0.31 10.31 -3.53
N TYR A 34 -0.05 9.04 -3.37
CA TYR A 34 0.76 8.10 -2.63
C TYR A 34 1.95 7.66 -3.50
N VAL A 35 3.13 7.68 -2.90
CA VAL A 35 4.41 7.38 -3.54
C VAL A 35 5.15 6.36 -2.66
N CYS A 36 5.76 5.37 -3.28
CA CYS A 36 6.57 4.40 -2.55
C CYS A 36 7.84 5.07 -2.00
N ARG A 37 8.07 4.95 -0.70
CA ARG A 37 9.24 5.56 -0.03
C ARG A 37 10.57 4.92 -0.45
N HIS A 38 10.53 3.70 -0.98
CA HIS A 38 11.74 2.91 -1.28
C HIS A 38 12.29 3.16 -2.69
N CYS A 39 11.42 3.44 -3.66
CA CYS A 39 11.81 3.58 -5.07
C CYS A 39 11.16 4.76 -5.79
N ASP A 40 10.48 5.64 -5.04
CA ASP A 40 9.79 6.83 -5.53
C ASP A 40 8.73 6.58 -6.62
N THR A 41 8.33 5.32 -6.83
CA THR A 41 7.29 4.98 -7.81
C THR A 41 5.94 5.53 -7.36
N PRO A 42 5.25 6.35 -8.19
CA PRO A 42 3.89 6.78 -7.91
C PRO A 42 2.95 5.58 -7.86
N VAL A 43 2.15 5.47 -6.81
CA VAL A 43 1.26 4.33 -6.57
C VAL A 43 -0.14 4.62 -7.09
N ALA A 44 -0.75 5.70 -6.57
CA ALA A 44 -2.11 6.12 -6.91
C ALA A 44 -2.35 7.56 -6.42
N PRO A 45 -3.36 8.26 -6.94
CA PRO A 45 -3.89 9.46 -6.30
C PRO A 45 -4.28 9.17 -4.84
N ALA A 46 -4.01 10.12 -3.94
CA ALA A 46 -4.39 9.99 -2.54
C ALA A 46 -5.92 10.04 -2.39
N GLY A 47 -6.45 9.20 -1.51
CA GLY A 47 -7.90 9.07 -1.28
C GLY A 47 -8.25 7.68 -0.74
N PRO A 48 -9.49 7.47 -0.27
CA PRO A 48 -9.89 6.24 0.44
C PRO A 48 -9.76 4.98 -0.43
N ASP A 49 -9.92 5.09 -1.75
CA ASP A 49 -9.91 3.96 -2.68
C ASP A 49 -8.53 3.63 -3.27
N TRP A 50 -7.45 4.25 -2.79
CA TRP A 50 -6.13 4.09 -3.41
C TRP A 50 -5.68 2.62 -3.49
N ARG A 51 -6.01 1.81 -2.48
CA ARG A 51 -5.68 0.38 -2.43
C ARG A 51 -6.33 -0.41 -3.55
N HIS A 52 -7.55 -0.04 -3.96
CA HIS A 52 -8.27 -0.69 -5.06
C HIS A 52 -7.70 -0.35 -6.44
N ARG A 53 -6.80 0.65 -6.53
CA ARG A 53 -6.17 1.08 -7.79
C ARG A 53 -4.82 0.39 -8.04
N LEU A 54 -4.33 -0.38 -7.08
CA LEU A 54 -3.07 -1.11 -7.22
C LEU A 54 -3.22 -2.25 -8.23
N THR A 55 -2.20 -2.40 -9.08
CA THR A 55 -2.16 -3.44 -10.12
C THR A 55 -1.43 -4.71 -9.68
N LYS A 56 -0.67 -4.65 -8.58
CA LYS A 56 0.07 -5.77 -8.00
C LYS A 56 -0.53 -6.13 -6.66
N VAL A 57 -1.48 -7.05 -6.68
CA VAL A 57 -2.21 -7.52 -5.49
C VAL A 57 -2.13 -9.03 -5.43
N PHE A 58 -1.85 -9.55 -4.24
CA PHE A 58 -1.99 -10.96 -3.90
C PHE A 58 -3.22 -11.14 -3.02
N GLU A 59 -4.01 -12.17 -3.32
CA GLU A 59 -5.06 -12.67 -2.43
C GLU A 59 -4.85 -14.17 -2.21
N GLY A 60 -5.03 -14.63 -0.96
CA GLY A 60 -4.86 -16.03 -0.60
C GLY A 60 -5.36 -16.36 0.79
N ALA A 61 -5.17 -17.62 1.19
CA ALA A 61 -5.55 -18.08 2.51
C ALA A 61 -4.75 -17.34 3.61
N PRO A 62 -5.35 -16.99 4.77
CA PRO A 62 -4.62 -16.38 5.88
C PRO A 62 -3.38 -17.15 6.32
N SER A 63 -3.38 -18.48 6.25
CA SER A 63 -2.21 -19.32 6.57
C SER A 63 -0.97 -19.02 5.73
N THR A 64 -1.11 -18.37 4.57
CA THR A 64 0.03 -17.97 3.74
C THR A 64 0.87 -16.85 4.36
N ALA A 65 0.35 -16.10 5.34
CA ALA A 65 1.12 -15.07 6.06
C ALA A 65 2.13 -15.66 7.08
N GLY A 66 2.11 -16.97 7.30
CA GLY A 66 3.02 -17.67 8.22
C GLY A 66 2.31 -18.33 9.41
N PRO A 67 3.06 -19.01 10.28
CA PRO A 67 2.53 -19.95 11.28
C PRO A 67 1.69 -19.29 12.37
N HIS A 68 1.77 -17.96 12.52
CA HIS A 68 1.04 -17.21 13.52
C HIS A 68 -0.33 -16.72 13.04
N LEU A 69 -0.61 -16.77 11.74
CA LEU A 69 -1.92 -16.42 11.20
C LEU A 69 -2.70 -17.71 10.93
N ASN A 70 -3.55 -18.09 11.90
CA ASN A 70 -4.33 -19.33 11.85
C ASN A 70 -5.41 -19.26 10.76
N ASP A 71 -5.52 -20.32 9.97
CA ASP A 71 -6.47 -20.47 8.84
C ASP A 71 -7.91 -20.71 9.27
N ASN A 72 -8.16 -21.05 10.53
CA ASN A 72 -9.51 -21.35 10.98
C ASN A 72 -10.25 -20.10 11.46
N ALA A 73 -10.31 -19.07 10.61
CA ALA A 73 -11.20 -17.93 10.81
C ALA A 73 -12.63 -18.39 11.12
N ARG A 74 -13.07 -19.51 10.52
CA ARG A 74 -14.35 -20.18 10.75
C ARG A 74 -14.62 -20.61 12.20
N HIS A 75 -13.61 -20.71 13.07
CA HIS A 75 -13.82 -20.98 14.48
C HIS A 75 -14.31 -19.76 15.27
N TYR A 76 -14.15 -18.56 14.72
CA TYR A 76 -14.39 -17.31 15.44
C TYR A 76 -15.16 -16.26 14.62
N LEU A 77 -15.27 -16.44 13.30
CA LEU A 77 -15.96 -15.54 12.38
C LEU A 77 -17.04 -16.31 11.60
N ASP A 78 -18.18 -15.65 11.41
CA ASP A 78 -19.31 -16.17 10.62
C ASP A 78 -19.14 -15.95 9.11
N MET A 79 -17.93 -15.61 8.66
CA MET A 79 -17.60 -15.34 7.26
C MET A 79 -16.21 -15.84 6.91
N ASP A 80 -16.05 -16.20 5.62
CA ASP A 80 -14.75 -16.47 5.06
C ASP A 80 -13.95 -15.17 4.91
N VAL A 81 -12.65 -15.26 5.16
CA VAL A 81 -11.73 -14.13 5.05
C VAL A 81 -10.50 -14.54 4.24
N VAL A 82 -9.91 -13.58 3.54
CA VAL A 82 -8.68 -13.75 2.76
C VAL A 82 -7.61 -12.80 3.26
N LEU A 83 -6.36 -13.21 3.13
CA LEU A 83 -5.21 -12.32 3.21
C LEU A 83 -5.09 -11.58 1.88
N ARG A 84 -5.08 -10.25 1.92
CA ARG A 84 -4.77 -9.40 0.78
C ARG A 84 -3.49 -8.61 1.04
N GLN A 85 -2.59 -8.61 0.06
CA GLN A 85 -1.38 -7.78 0.09
C GLN A 85 -1.28 -6.97 -1.20
N GLY A 86 -1.06 -5.67 -1.07
CA GLY A 86 -0.77 -4.79 -2.19
C GLY A 86 0.71 -4.45 -2.24
N PHE A 87 1.31 -4.48 -3.43
CA PHE A 87 2.73 -4.27 -3.62
C PHE A 87 3.01 -3.07 -4.51
N CYS A 88 4.13 -2.39 -4.25
CA CYS A 88 4.63 -1.35 -5.14
C CYS A 88 4.91 -1.96 -6.53
N PRO A 89 4.42 -1.34 -7.62
CA PRO A 89 4.68 -1.85 -8.97
C PRO A 89 6.13 -1.67 -9.44
N GLY A 90 6.91 -0.82 -8.78
CA GLY A 90 8.32 -0.56 -9.11
C GLY A 90 9.31 -1.49 -8.42
N CYS A 91 9.15 -1.70 -7.10
CA CYS A 91 10.12 -2.45 -6.29
C CYS A 91 9.54 -3.66 -5.54
N PHE A 92 8.24 -3.95 -5.69
CA PHE A 92 7.54 -5.03 -4.98
C PHE A 92 7.53 -4.93 -3.45
N THR A 93 7.92 -3.80 -2.84
CA THR A 93 7.68 -3.56 -1.41
C THR A 93 6.19 -3.70 -1.10
N ALA A 94 5.85 -4.45 -0.05
CA ALA A 94 4.48 -4.55 0.45
C ALA A 94 4.02 -3.18 1.00
N LEU A 95 3.01 -2.59 0.37
CA LEU A 95 2.46 -1.28 0.75
C LEU A 95 1.32 -1.40 1.75
N PHE A 96 0.61 -2.53 1.73
CA PHE A 96 -0.35 -2.88 2.76
C PHE A 96 -0.48 -4.39 2.87
N THR A 97 -0.95 -4.84 4.03
CA THR A 97 -1.40 -6.20 4.28
C THR A 97 -2.67 -6.11 5.11
N GLU A 98 -3.72 -6.80 4.67
CA GLU A 98 -5.01 -6.78 5.34
C GLU A 98 -5.68 -8.16 5.29
N THR A 99 -6.48 -8.46 6.32
CA THR A 99 -7.40 -9.59 6.30
C THR A 99 -8.79 -9.02 6.06
N VAL A 100 -9.43 -9.41 4.97
CA VAL A 100 -10.72 -8.87 4.53
C VAL A 100 -11.73 -9.98 4.31
N PRO A 101 -13.04 -9.71 4.42
CA PRO A 101 -14.05 -10.67 4.01
C PRO A 101 -13.82 -11.13 2.57
N ALA A 102 -13.93 -12.42 2.34
CA ALA A 102 -13.96 -12.97 1.00
C ALA A 102 -15.16 -12.35 0.25
N ARG A 103 -14.96 -11.96 -1.02
CA ARG A 103 -16.08 -11.50 -1.84
C ARG A 103 -16.95 -12.71 -2.15
N ASN A 104 -18.24 -12.66 -1.80
CA ASN A 104 -19.20 -13.73 -2.08
C ASN A 104 -19.14 -14.11 -3.56
N GLY A 105 -18.56 -15.27 -3.89
CA GLY A 105 -18.39 -15.76 -5.28
C GLY A 105 -16.95 -16.04 -5.70
N GLU A 106 -15.95 -15.61 -4.93
CA GLU A 106 -14.55 -16.00 -5.12
C GLU A 106 -14.14 -16.94 -3.99
N THR A 107 -14.19 -18.24 -4.25
CA THR A 107 -13.39 -19.22 -3.50
C THR A 107 -12.01 -19.24 -4.16
N PRO A 108 -10.89 -19.35 -3.40
CA PRO A 108 -9.55 -19.55 -3.99
C PRO A 108 -9.49 -20.72 -4.97
#